data_AF-A0A817P793-F1
#
_entry.id   AF-A0A817P793-F1
#
_cell.length_a   1.000
_cell.length_b   1.000
_cell.length_c   1.000
_cell.angle_alpha   90.00
_cell.angle_beta   90.00
_cell.angle_gamma   90.00
#
_symmetry.space_group_name_H-M   'P 1'
#
loop_
_entity.id
_entity.type
_entity.pdbx_description
1 polymer ?
#
loop_
_entity_poly.entity_id
_entity_poly.type
_entity_poly.pdbx_seq_one_letter_code
_entity_poly.pdbx_strand_id
1 'polypeptide(L)'
;MLLVTAVLPCTPQSRSTGTLLSVTNPTSSNYPTYTCYAYTWVATGSSATLSFFFRHDPGGWMLDDVKVYHGLTQLITNGGFENGALNEWIYSGSCNYNTGVAYYQSSYAKSGNYYYYDRCANYGDTISQAFPTVVGDTYVISFWLTNYWCCATTEIANITII
;
A
#
# COMPACT_ATOMS: atom_id res chain seq x y z
N MET A 1 -4.42 -31.76 4.39
CA MET A 1 -4.34 -30.57 5.27
C MET A 1 -5.06 -29.45 4.54
N LEU A 2 -6.23 -29.04 5.02
CA LEU A 2 -7.01 -27.98 4.38
C LEU A 2 -6.29 -26.65 4.68
N LEU A 3 -5.70 -26.00 3.68
CA LEU A 3 -5.20 -24.63 3.85
C LEU A 3 -6.41 -23.73 4.08
N VAL A 4 -6.64 -23.35 5.33
CA VAL A 4 -7.56 -22.25 5.65
C VAL A 4 -6.83 -20.97 5.27
N THR A 5 -7.09 -20.47 4.06
CA THR A 5 -6.54 -19.20 3.58
C THR A 5 -7.37 -18.05 4.14
N ALA A 6 -6.73 -16.93 4.46
CA ALA A 6 -7.44 -15.68 4.77
C ALA A 6 -8.47 -15.36 3.67
N VAL A 7 -9.63 -14.82 4.04
CA VAL A 7 -10.61 -14.33 3.06
C VAL A 7 -10.03 -13.06 2.43
N LEU A 8 -9.86 -13.08 1.11
CA LEU A 8 -9.18 -12.01 0.39
C LEU A 8 -10.19 -11.01 -0.18
N PRO A 9 -9.87 -9.70 -0.11
CA PRO A 9 -10.78 -8.66 -0.58
C PRO A 9 -10.93 -8.65 -2.12
N CYS A 10 -9.99 -9.27 -2.84
CA CYS A 10 -10.02 -9.48 -4.28
C CYS A 10 -9.14 -10.67 -4.69
N THR A 11 -9.23 -11.07 -5.96
CA THR A 11 -8.47 -12.20 -6.51
C THR A 11 -6.97 -11.90 -6.54
N PRO A 12 -6.12 -12.73 -5.91
CA PRO A 12 -4.68 -12.49 -5.90
C PRO A 12 -4.01 -12.82 -7.23
N GLN A 13 -2.97 -12.04 -7.53
CA GLN A 13 -2.01 -12.33 -8.60
C GLN A 13 -0.72 -12.91 -8.01
N SER A 14 -0.21 -14.01 -8.54
CA SER A 14 1.06 -14.56 -8.06
C SER A 14 2.25 -13.72 -8.52
N ARG A 15 3.16 -13.41 -7.60
CA ARG A 15 4.39 -12.66 -7.86
C ARG A 15 5.61 -13.49 -7.46
N SER A 16 6.52 -13.68 -8.41
CA SER A 16 7.84 -14.31 -8.19
C SER A 16 8.96 -13.29 -7.95
N THR A 17 8.66 -12.00 -8.12
CA THR A 17 9.57 -10.87 -7.95
C THR A 17 9.15 -10.01 -6.78
N GLY A 18 10.06 -9.17 -6.29
CA GLY A 18 9.73 -8.18 -5.28
C GLY A 18 8.81 -7.05 -5.75
N THR A 19 8.56 -6.86 -7.05
CA THR A 19 7.60 -5.85 -7.52
C THR A 19 6.17 -6.39 -7.50
N LEU A 20 5.29 -5.75 -6.72
CA LEU A 20 3.88 -6.08 -6.63
C LEU A 20 3.04 -5.27 -7.63
N LEU A 21 3.28 -3.96 -7.68
CA LEU A 21 2.59 -3.02 -8.57
C LEU A 21 3.59 -1.96 -9.06
N SER A 22 3.51 -1.62 -10.34
CA SER A 22 4.22 -0.49 -10.92
C SER A 22 3.29 0.19 -11.93
N VAL A 23 2.90 1.42 -11.62
CA VAL A 23 1.98 2.21 -12.43
C VAL A 23 2.62 3.56 -12.71
N THR A 24 2.50 4.02 -13.95
CA THR A 24 2.98 5.33 -14.38
C THR A 24 1.89 6.01 -15.19
N ASN A 25 1.61 7.27 -14.87
CA ASN A 25 0.62 8.14 -15.52
C ASN A 25 -0.76 7.49 -15.69
N PRO A 26 -1.36 6.88 -14.64
CA PRO A 26 -2.70 6.32 -14.76
C PRO A 26 -3.72 7.44 -14.89
N THR A 27 -4.85 7.14 -15.52
CA THR A 27 -6.02 8.03 -15.53
C THR A 27 -6.57 8.24 -14.11
N SER A 28 -7.26 9.36 -13.88
CA SER A 28 -7.81 9.67 -12.56
C SER A 28 -8.94 8.69 -12.28
N SER A 29 -9.01 8.18 -11.05
CA SER A 29 -10.17 7.41 -10.64
C SER A 29 -11.39 8.34 -10.42
N ASN A 30 -12.58 7.73 -10.41
CA ASN A 30 -13.78 8.37 -9.86
C ASN A 30 -13.69 8.34 -8.34
N TYR A 31 -13.00 9.31 -7.75
CA TYR A 31 -12.82 9.42 -6.31
C TYR A 31 -14.15 9.48 -5.55
N PRO A 32 -14.36 8.72 -4.45
CA PRO A 32 -13.41 7.86 -3.72
C PRO A 32 -13.52 6.36 -4.07
N THR A 33 -13.60 5.99 -5.35
CA THR A 33 -13.60 4.57 -5.74
C THR A 33 -12.19 3.99 -5.62
N TYR A 34 -12.01 3.02 -4.72
CA TYR A 34 -10.75 2.29 -4.57
C TYR A 34 -10.68 1.05 -5.45
N THR A 35 -9.47 0.74 -5.91
CA THR A 35 -9.14 -0.53 -6.55
C THR A 35 -8.45 -1.43 -5.54
N CYS A 36 -8.92 -2.67 -5.41
CA CYS A 36 -8.27 -3.69 -4.60
C CYS A 36 -7.14 -4.34 -5.39
N TYR A 37 -5.97 -4.44 -4.76
CA TYR A 37 -4.85 -5.21 -5.25
C TYR A 37 -4.54 -6.33 -4.25
N ALA A 38 -4.34 -7.55 -4.75
CA ALA A 38 -3.96 -8.69 -3.94
C ALA A 38 -2.89 -9.53 -4.65
N TYR A 39 -1.95 -10.08 -3.87
CA TYR A 39 -0.83 -10.85 -4.38
C TYR A 39 -0.52 -12.05 -3.49
N THR A 40 -0.03 -13.14 -4.10
CA THR A 40 0.72 -14.17 -3.38
C THR A 40 2.21 -14.01 -3.67
N TRP A 41 3.03 -14.10 -2.62
CA TRP A 41 4.48 -13.94 -2.70
C TRP A 41 5.17 -15.00 -1.86
N VAL A 42 6.27 -15.57 -2.37
CA VAL A 42 7.07 -16.57 -1.66
C VAL A 42 8.30 -15.89 -1.07
N ALA A 43 8.51 -16.04 0.23
CA ALA A 43 9.60 -15.38 0.90
C ALA A 43 10.97 -15.99 0.55
N THR A 44 11.94 -15.13 0.25
CA THR A 44 13.34 -15.51 -0.04
C THR A 44 14.30 -15.20 1.11
N GLY A 45 13.85 -14.47 2.12
CA GLY A 45 14.61 -14.10 3.31
C GLY A 45 13.85 -14.39 4.61
N SER A 46 14.51 -14.18 5.76
CA SER A 46 13.90 -14.28 7.09
C SER A 46 13.19 -13.00 7.56
N SER A 47 13.24 -11.95 6.74
CA SER A 47 12.54 -10.69 6.92
C SER A 47 12.18 -10.17 5.54
N ALA A 48 11.11 -9.39 5.46
CA ALA A 48 10.73 -8.65 4.28
C ALA A 48 10.30 -7.22 4.63
N THR A 49 10.43 -6.32 3.68
CA THR A 49 9.93 -4.94 3.76
C THR A 49 8.91 -4.70 2.68
N LEU A 50 7.66 -4.41 3.06
CA LEU A 50 6.64 -3.90 2.14
C LEU A 50 6.77 -2.39 2.05
N SER A 51 6.91 -1.88 0.84
CA SER A 51 7.20 -0.48 0.54
C SER A 51 6.22 0.07 -0.48
N PHE A 52 5.71 1.28 -0.21
CA PHE A 52 4.83 2.03 -1.10
C PHE A 52 5.53 3.34 -1.46
N PHE A 53 6.00 3.44 -2.69
CA PHE A 53 6.51 4.68 -3.25
C PHE A 53 5.43 5.37 -4.05
N PHE A 54 5.25 6.67 -3.79
CA PHE A 54 4.30 7.51 -4.51
C PHE A 54 4.95 8.78 -5.02
N ARG A 55 4.42 9.23 -6.15
CA ARG A 55 4.63 10.57 -6.72
C ARG A 55 3.36 10.97 -7.45
N HIS A 56 2.93 12.21 -7.28
CA HIS A 56 1.76 12.73 -7.97
C HIS A 56 1.84 14.24 -8.25
N ASP A 57 1.53 14.65 -9.48
CA ASP A 57 1.58 16.05 -9.95
C ASP A 57 0.26 16.43 -10.69
N PRO A 58 -0.71 17.22 -10.17
CA PRO A 58 -0.83 17.93 -8.88
C PRO A 58 -1.77 17.27 -7.85
N GLY A 59 -2.32 16.09 -8.18
CA GLY A 59 -3.30 15.37 -7.36
C GLY A 59 -2.72 14.59 -6.18
N GLY A 60 -3.24 13.38 -5.94
CA GLY A 60 -2.73 12.55 -4.86
C GLY A 60 -3.12 11.07 -4.93
N TRP A 61 -2.39 10.27 -4.18
CA TRP A 61 -2.62 8.84 -3.96
C TRP A 61 -3.24 8.60 -2.59
N MET A 62 -4.23 7.72 -2.53
CA MET A 62 -4.88 7.34 -1.29
C MET A 62 -4.76 5.82 -1.13
N LEU A 63 -4.12 5.41 -0.06
CA LEU A 63 -3.85 4.02 0.29
C LEU A 63 -4.57 3.68 1.58
N ASP A 64 -5.16 2.50 1.65
CA ASP A 64 -5.85 2.02 2.84
C ASP A 64 -5.92 0.48 2.88
N ASP A 65 -6.31 -0.06 4.03
CA ASP A 65 -6.57 -1.48 4.27
C ASP A 65 -5.38 -2.38 3.87
N VAL A 66 -4.14 -1.95 4.16
CA VAL A 66 -2.90 -2.71 3.87
C VAL A 66 -2.78 -3.91 4.79
N LYS A 67 -2.58 -5.10 4.20
CA LYS A 67 -2.56 -6.38 4.89
C LYS A 67 -1.47 -7.28 4.31
N VAL A 68 -0.75 -7.98 5.18
CA VAL A 68 0.09 -9.13 4.85
C VAL A 68 -0.25 -10.28 5.79
N TYR A 69 -0.68 -11.40 5.23
CA TYR A 69 -0.99 -12.60 5.99
C TYR A 69 0.05 -13.70 5.77
N HIS A 70 0.44 -14.33 6.87
CA HIS A 70 1.05 -15.66 6.87
C HIS A 70 0.06 -16.64 7.52
N GLY A 71 -0.58 -17.48 6.71
CA GLY A 71 -1.74 -18.26 7.17
C GLY A 71 -2.87 -17.33 7.63
N LEU A 72 -3.17 -17.34 8.93
CA LEU A 72 -4.19 -16.48 9.56
C LEU A 72 -3.61 -15.29 10.32
N THR A 73 -2.29 -15.18 10.42
CA THR A 73 -1.61 -14.12 11.17
C THR A 73 -1.44 -12.89 10.30
N GLN A 74 -2.02 -11.76 10.71
CA GLN A 74 -1.75 -10.44 10.11
C GLN A 74 -0.39 -9.92 10.62
N LEU A 75 0.46 -9.49 9.70
CA LEU A 75 1.83 -9.03 10.00
C LEU A 75 1.98 -7.51 9.92
N ILE A 76 1.12 -6.83 9.18
CA ILE A 76 1.11 -5.37 9.12
C ILE A 76 0.37 -4.79 10.33
N THR A 77 1.01 -3.89 11.04
CA THR A 77 0.40 -3.06 12.07
C THR A 77 -0.07 -1.74 11.49
N ASN A 78 -1.22 -1.24 11.95
CA ASN A 78 -1.79 0.05 11.52
C ASN A 78 -1.91 0.20 9.97
N GLY A 79 -2.28 -0.88 9.28
CA GLY A 79 -2.41 -0.87 7.81
C GLY A 79 -3.64 -0.12 7.27
N GLY A 80 -4.60 0.18 8.14
CA GLY A 80 -5.73 1.08 7.84
C GLY A 80 -5.55 2.49 8.43
N PHE A 81 -4.40 2.80 9.04
CA PHE A 81 -4.08 4.15 9.53
C PHE A 81 -5.02 4.72 10.62
N GLU A 82 -5.85 3.88 11.24
CA GLU A 82 -6.95 4.27 12.14
C GLU A 82 -6.52 4.90 13.48
N ASN A 83 -5.24 4.86 13.82
CA ASN A 83 -4.72 5.62 14.97
C ASN A 83 -4.43 7.09 14.63
N GLY A 84 -4.60 7.50 13.37
CA GLY A 84 -4.36 8.87 12.89
C GLY A 84 -2.89 9.27 12.78
N ALA A 85 -1.97 8.30 12.80
CA ALA A 85 -0.53 8.53 12.75
C ALA A 85 0.19 7.49 11.86
N LEU A 86 1.44 7.81 11.50
CA LEU A 86 2.35 6.92 10.75
C LEU A 86 3.49 6.40 11.63
N ASN A 87 3.31 6.37 12.94
CA ASN A 87 4.35 5.96 13.89
C ASN A 87 4.79 4.50 13.77
N GLU A 88 3.94 3.61 13.21
CA GLU A 88 4.30 2.22 12.87
C GLU A 88 4.85 2.07 11.44
N TRP A 89 4.92 3.16 10.68
CA TRP A 89 5.43 3.20 9.31
C TRP A 89 6.73 4.00 9.25
N ILE A 90 7.70 3.50 8.50
CA ILE A 90 8.93 4.26 8.22
C ILE A 90 8.64 5.14 7.01
N TYR A 91 8.59 6.44 7.23
CA TYR A 91 8.53 7.44 6.17
C TYR A 91 9.94 7.83 5.71
N SER A 92 10.15 7.91 4.39
CA SER A 92 11.39 8.40 3.78
C SER A 92 11.08 9.15 2.48
N GLY A 93 11.83 10.20 2.16
CA GLY A 93 11.58 11.02 0.97
C GLY A 93 11.87 12.50 1.21
N SER A 94 11.68 13.32 0.17
CA SER A 94 11.95 14.77 0.20
C SER A 94 10.71 15.59 -0.16
N CYS A 95 9.55 15.13 0.32
CA CYS A 95 8.27 15.80 0.13
C CYS A 95 7.94 16.72 1.31
N ASN A 96 7.10 17.73 1.08
CA ASN A 96 6.70 18.66 2.14
C ASN A 96 5.98 17.92 3.26
N TYR A 97 6.20 18.30 4.52
CA TYR A 97 5.66 17.64 5.72
C TYR A 97 4.13 17.45 5.78
N ASN A 98 3.37 18.08 4.88
CA ASN A 98 1.91 17.97 4.78
C ASN A 98 1.44 16.99 3.69
N THR A 99 2.35 16.23 3.08
CA THR A 99 2.05 15.12 2.17
C THR A 99 2.47 13.81 2.83
N GLY A 100 1.78 12.71 2.50
CA GLY A 100 2.10 11.41 3.07
C GLY A 100 1.73 11.33 4.55
N VAL A 101 0.45 11.58 4.87
CA VAL A 101 -0.08 11.60 6.24
C VAL A 101 -1.21 10.58 6.41
N ALA A 102 -1.43 10.11 7.63
CA ALA A 102 -2.69 9.48 8.01
C ALA A 102 -3.77 10.58 8.11
N TYR A 103 -4.68 10.63 7.14
CA TYR A 103 -5.65 11.72 6.97
C TYR A 103 -7.04 11.33 7.47
N TYR A 104 -7.67 12.18 8.28
CA TYR A 104 -9.02 11.96 8.79
C TYR A 104 -10.08 12.46 7.80
N GLN A 105 -10.78 11.55 7.13
CA GLN A 105 -11.99 11.85 6.36
C GLN A 105 -12.75 10.55 6.05
N SER A 106 -13.71 10.20 6.91
CA SER A 106 -14.44 8.91 6.83
C SER A 106 -15.24 8.71 5.56
N SER A 107 -15.69 9.80 4.91
CA SER A 107 -16.38 9.72 3.60
C SER A 107 -15.46 9.29 2.46
N TYR A 108 -14.15 9.34 2.67
CA TYR A 108 -13.12 9.02 1.68
C TYR A 108 -12.24 7.84 2.07
N ALA A 109 -12.16 7.49 3.36
CA ALA A 109 -11.49 6.28 3.81
C ALA A 109 -12.15 5.05 3.18
N LYS A 110 -11.35 4.05 2.81
CA LYS A 110 -11.88 2.79 2.26
C LYS A 110 -12.48 1.95 3.38
N SER A 111 -11.97 2.05 4.60
CA SER A 111 -12.63 1.59 5.82
C SER A 111 -12.33 2.57 6.98
N GLY A 112 -13.11 2.51 8.06
CA GLY A 112 -12.86 3.35 9.23
C GLY A 112 -12.97 4.86 8.96
N ASN A 113 -12.05 5.65 9.53
CA ASN A 113 -12.04 7.11 9.41
C ASN A 113 -10.75 7.69 8.83
N TYR A 114 -9.69 6.88 8.76
CA TYR A 114 -8.37 7.33 8.34
C TYR A 114 -7.89 6.55 7.11
N TYR A 115 -7.03 7.18 6.34
CA TYR A 115 -6.33 6.55 5.23
C TYR A 115 -5.00 7.27 5.01
N TYR A 116 -4.05 6.62 4.35
CA TYR A 116 -2.83 7.30 3.95
C TYR A 116 -3.09 8.18 2.74
N TYR A 117 -2.73 9.46 2.84
CA TYR A 117 -2.89 10.41 1.77
C TYR A 117 -1.57 11.06 1.35
N ASP A 118 -1.22 10.84 0.10
CA ASP A 118 -0.01 11.36 -0.52
C ASP A 118 -0.32 12.38 -1.60
N ARG A 119 0.39 13.51 -1.59
CA ARG A 119 0.31 14.58 -2.59
C ARG A 119 1.70 15.04 -3.02
N CYS A 120 2.71 14.19 -2.89
CA CYS A 120 4.07 14.59 -3.17
C CYS A 120 4.25 14.89 -4.67
N ALA A 121 4.51 16.17 -4.95
CA ALA A 121 4.77 16.70 -6.28
C ALA A 121 6.27 16.90 -6.53
N ASN A 122 6.69 16.83 -7.79
CA ASN A 122 8.07 16.94 -8.31
C ASN A 122 9.06 15.84 -7.86
N TYR A 123 8.90 15.33 -6.65
CA TYR A 123 9.67 14.25 -6.06
C TYR A 123 8.75 13.07 -5.74
N GLY A 124 9.23 12.10 -4.97
CA GLY A 124 8.40 11.08 -4.37
C GLY A 124 8.90 10.74 -2.97
N ASP A 125 8.03 10.12 -2.22
CA ASP A 125 8.21 9.65 -0.86
C ASP A 125 7.76 8.19 -0.77
N THR A 126 8.05 7.61 0.39
CA THR A 126 7.84 6.21 0.65
C THR A 126 7.43 6.01 2.08
N ILE A 127 6.39 5.21 2.27
CA ILE A 127 6.11 4.56 3.54
C ILE A 127 6.42 3.07 3.43
N SER A 128 7.05 2.51 4.46
CA SER A 128 7.37 1.08 4.50
C SER A 128 7.23 0.49 5.89
N GLN A 129 7.01 -0.82 5.94
CA GLN A 129 7.02 -1.60 7.18
C GLN A 129 7.73 -2.93 6.94
N ALA A 130 8.62 -3.28 7.85
CA ALA A 130 9.33 -4.55 7.85
C ALA A 130 8.64 -5.56 8.77
N PHE A 131 8.65 -6.83 8.38
CA PHE A 131 8.08 -7.93 9.16
C PHE A 131 8.88 -9.22 8.97
N PRO A 132 8.89 -10.12 9.97
CA PRO A 132 9.59 -11.39 9.88
C PRO A 132 8.93 -12.34 8.87
N THR A 133 9.74 -13.12 8.18
CA THR A 133 9.30 -14.12 7.22
C THR A 133 9.99 -15.47 7.40
N VAL A 134 9.43 -16.52 6.83
CA VAL A 134 10.01 -17.86 6.77
C VAL A 134 10.32 -18.16 5.30
N VAL A 135 11.59 -18.44 4.99
CA VAL A 135 12.03 -18.69 3.62
C VAL A 135 11.26 -19.88 3.03
N GLY A 136 10.67 -19.69 1.85
CA GLY A 136 9.87 -20.69 1.14
C GLY A 136 8.37 -20.66 1.47
N ASP A 137 7.96 -20.00 2.55
CA ASP A 137 6.55 -19.85 2.88
C ASP A 137 5.86 -18.82 1.96
N THR A 138 4.56 -19.04 1.72
CA THR A 138 3.73 -18.15 0.91
C THR A 138 2.97 -17.16 1.80
N TYR A 139 3.06 -15.90 1.42
CA TYR A 139 2.38 -14.77 2.05
C TYR A 139 1.32 -14.23 1.12
N VAL A 140 0.24 -13.71 1.71
CA VAL A 140 -0.83 -13.05 0.97
C VAL A 140 -0.86 -11.58 1.31
N ILE A 141 -0.63 -10.74 0.31
CA ILE A 141 -0.57 -9.29 0.44
C ILE A 141 -1.83 -8.70 -0.18
N SER A 142 -2.45 -7.71 0.46
CA SER A 142 -3.52 -6.92 -0.16
C SER A 142 -3.52 -5.48 0.32
N PHE A 143 -3.98 -4.57 -0.52
CA PHE A 143 -4.20 -3.17 -0.20
C PHE A 143 -5.23 -2.56 -1.15
N TRP A 144 -5.78 -1.41 -0.76
CA TRP A 144 -6.67 -0.63 -1.61
C TRP A 144 -6.01 0.68 -1.98
N LEU A 145 -5.99 0.99 -3.27
CA LEU A 145 -5.35 2.19 -3.80
C LEU A 145 -6.31 2.93 -4.74
N THR A 146 -6.28 4.26 -4.65
CA THR A 146 -6.95 5.15 -5.60
C THR A 146 -6.11 6.41 -5.81
N ASN A 147 -6.41 7.15 -6.87
CA ASN A 147 -5.79 8.43 -7.18
C ASN A 147 -6.87 9.47 -7.52
N TYR A 148 -6.61 10.74 -7.20
CA TYR A 148 -7.53 11.85 -7.46
C TYR A 148 -6.82 13.00 -8.15
N TRP A 149 -7.49 13.64 -9.12
CA TRP A 149 -7.03 14.84 -9.81
C TRP A 149 -5.65 14.68 -10.47
N CYS A 150 -5.57 13.72 -11.38
CA CYS A 150 -4.48 13.64 -12.35
C CYS A 150 -4.87 14.35 -13.67
N CYS A 151 -4.00 14.54 -14.65
CA CYS A 151 -2.77 13.80 -14.88
C CYS A 151 -1.76 14.69 -15.62
N ALA A 152 -0.68 15.04 -14.94
CA ALA A 152 0.55 15.39 -15.63
C ALA A 152 1.17 14.10 -16.21
N THR A 153 2.43 14.17 -16.67
CA THR A 153 3.14 13.01 -17.24
C THR A 153 4.06 12.32 -16.23
N THR A 154 3.79 12.47 -14.92
CA THR A 154 4.75 12.09 -13.87
C THR A 154 4.18 11.38 -12.64
N GLU A 155 2.94 10.91 -12.66
CA GLU A 155 2.35 10.15 -11.56
C GLU A 155 2.92 8.74 -11.50
N ILE A 156 3.37 8.32 -10.31
CA ILE A 156 3.96 7.00 -10.10
C ILE A 156 3.41 6.40 -8.82
N ALA A 157 3.06 5.11 -8.88
CA ALA A 157 2.89 4.26 -7.72
C ALA A 157 3.71 2.98 -7.94
N ASN A 158 4.71 2.77 -7.08
CA ASN A 158 5.55 1.58 -7.10
C ASN A 158 5.47 0.89 -5.74
N ILE A 159 4.92 -0.32 -5.73
CA ILE A 159 4.78 -1.13 -4.53
C ILE A 159 5.69 -2.32 -4.65
N THR A 160 6.58 -2.49 -3.67
CA THR A 160 7.56 -3.57 -3.63
C THR A 160 7.54 -4.30 -2.30
N ILE A 161 7.97 -5.55 -2.33
CA ILE A 161 8.26 -6.41 -1.19
C ILE A 161 9.66 -7.01 -1.40
N ILE A 162 10.59 -6.74 -0.50
CA ILE A 162 11.99 -7.20 -0.60
C ILE A 162 12.49 -7.83 0.68
#